data_AF-A0A6P6Y6G4-F1
#
_entry.id   AF-A0A6P6Y6G4-F1
#
_cell.length_a   1.000
_cell.length_b   1.000
_cell.length_c   1.000
_cell.angle_alpha   90.00
_cell.angle_beta   90.00
_cell.angle_gamma   90.00
#
_symmetry.space_group_name_H-M   'P 1'
#
loop_
_entity.id
_entity.type
_entity.pdbx_description
1 polymer ?
#
loop_
_entity_poly.entity_id
_entity_poly.type
_entity_poly.pdbx_seq_one_letter_code
_entity_poly.pdbx_strand_id
1 'polypeptide(L)'
;MALVFLLSFTLFLLPTEYLFQFYKWMLSIITALLSYILNDHYVTLVFMNNNNNNNDGIINLVQQQLSFTNGLHYMFITNYICQMILAISFIYLTGIYKSIIPFVAAFFFILPYYAFFLTMFISNKYLIYFPSITLSISLIYILVTLIMNIQNIIQALYLKFVWIKSYMRDLGLFALIESEWNRLHVPQVFRIFWIIRITQQAIFLMMEKYPETTATATTFDTSIFILNSTAIFDNCKHLMVRGCETLIAVLGMTSVLSGITHQIGCMMQTFLILDDPDDRSIGSISAIMFFILALQNGLTSMEPEKRFLRLYRNFCLLFTAMLHFIHNMVSPLLFSLSASRNMSLQRHLRALTVCTFLIISPYLFLNYLWTHHTISTWLLAVSAFGIEVIVKVIITLLIYTLFMIDAFRTSMWEQLDDYVYYVRTIGNLIEFVFGIFLFLNGTWILIFESGGTIRALMMCIHAYFNIWCQAIAGINNSTVCLRKWLYLQDICPLCHKTLYI
;
A
#
# COMPACT_ATOMS: atom_id res chain seq x y z
N MET A 1 -27.60 -5.98 -5.93
CA MET A 1 -26.64 -5.82 -4.80
C MET A 1 -26.45 -7.10 -4.01
N ALA A 2 -27.49 -7.70 -3.42
CA ALA A 2 -27.36 -8.95 -2.65
C ALA A 2 -26.72 -10.11 -3.43
N LEU A 3 -27.11 -10.32 -4.70
CA LEU A 3 -26.55 -11.38 -5.54
C LEU A 3 -25.06 -11.16 -5.86
N VAL A 4 -24.65 -9.91 -6.08
CA VAL A 4 -23.23 -9.55 -6.30
C VAL A 4 -22.42 -9.77 -5.02
N PHE A 5 -22.97 -9.39 -3.87
CA PHE A 5 -22.34 -9.65 -2.58
C PHE A 5 -22.17 -11.15 -2.34
N LEU A 6 -23.22 -11.94 -2.58
CA LEU A 6 -23.19 -13.38 -2.40
C LEU A 6 -22.17 -14.04 -3.35
N LEU A 7 -22.15 -13.66 -4.63
CA LEU A 7 -21.12 -14.10 -5.58
C LEU A 7 -19.70 -13.73 -5.11
N SER A 8 -19.48 -12.49 -4.69
CA SER A 8 -18.17 -12.05 -4.21
C SER A 8 -17.72 -12.81 -2.96
N PHE A 9 -18.67 -13.11 -2.06
CA PHE A 9 -18.41 -13.90 -0.86
C PHE A 9 -18.07 -15.35 -1.23
N THR A 10 -18.80 -15.97 -2.15
CA THR A 10 -18.47 -17.32 -2.63
C THR A 10 -17.12 -17.39 -3.33
N LEU A 11 -16.73 -16.36 -4.08
CA LEU A 11 -15.41 -16.26 -4.70
C LEU A 11 -14.30 -16.10 -3.66
N PHE A 12 -14.53 -15.28 -2.63
CA PHE A 12 -13.58 -15.12 -1.53
C PHE A 12 -13.32 -16.44 -0.81
N LEU A 13 -14.35 -17.26 -0.64
CA LEU A 13 -14.26 -18.56 0.03
C LEU A 13 -13.58 -19.63 -0.83
N LEU A 14 -13.46 -19.48 -2.15
CA LEU A 14 -12.88 -20.50 -3.02
C LEU A 14 -11.40 -20.76 -2.68
N PRO A 15 -10.91 -22.03 -2.74
CA PRO A 15 -9.49 -22.33 -2.68
C PRO A 15 -8.70 -21.61 -3.79
N THR A 16 -7.41 -21.37 -3.56
CA THR A 16 -6.54 -20.57 -4.46
C THR A 16 -6.48 -21.14 -5.88
N GLU A 17 -6.47 -22.47 -6.03
CA GLU A 17 -6.45 -23.15 -7.34
C GLU A 17 -7.69 -22.83 -8.18
N TYR A 18 -8.87 -23.00 -7.58
CA TYR A 18 -10.14 -22.72 -8.25
C TYR A 18 -10.35 -21.23 -8.48
N LEU A 19 -9.86 -20.38 -7.56
CA LEU A 19 -9.90 -18.93 -7.72
C LEU A 19 -9.05 -18.48 -8.92
N PHE A 20 -7.84 -19.04 -9.07
CA PHE A 20 -6.99 -18.78 -10.23
C PHE A 20 -7.65 -19.24 -11.54
N GLN A 21 -8.30 -20.40 -11.52
CA GLN A 21 -9.08 -20.88 -12.66
C GLN A 21 -10.24 -19.93 -12.99
N PHE A 22 -11.00 -19.47 -12.00
CA PHE A 22 -12.08 -18.50 -12.22
C PHE A 22 -11.56 -17.19 -12.84
N TYR A 23 -10.44 -16.64 -12.36
CA TYR A 23 -9.86 -15.43 -12.92
C TYR A 23 -9.35 -15.60 -14.35
N LYS A 24 -8.79 -16.76 -14.70
CA LYS A 24 -8.43 -17.08 -16.10
C LYS A 24 -9.62 -17.00 -17.04
N TRP A 25 -10.79 -17.40 -16.56
CA TRP A 25 -12.02 -17.41 -17.36
C TRP A 25 -12.62 -16.03 -17.51
N MET A 26 -12.61 -15.24 -16.44
CA MET A 26 -12.98 -13.83 -16.54
C MET A 26 -12.05 -13.10 -17.51
N LEU A 27 -10.74 -13.39 -17.47
CA LEU A 27 -9.78 -12.79 -18.38
C LEU A 27 -9.97 -13.28 -19.83
N SER A 28 -10.35 -14.54 -20.05
CA SER A 28 -10.66 -15.04 -21.40
C SER A 28 -11.89 -14.36 -22.00
N ILE A 29 -12.94 -14.10 -21.20
CA ILE A 29 -14.11 -13.30 -21.60
C ILE A 29 -13.66 -11.87 -21.99
N ILE A 30 -12.81 -11.24 -21.16
CA ILE A 30 -12.28 -9.89 -21.45
C ILE A 30 -11.49 -9.89 -22.76
N THR A 31 -10.61 -10.86 -22.99
CA THR A 31 -9.85 -10.94 -24.26
C THR A 31 -10.74 -11.13 -25.48
N ALA A 32 -11.82 -11.91 -25.37
CA ALA A 32 -12.80 -12.07 -26.45
C ALA A 32 -13.58 -10.78 -26.73
N LEU A 33 -13.98 -10.05 -25.69
CA LEU A 33 -14.62 -8.73 -25.84
C LEU A 33 -13.67 -7.69 -26.42
N LEU A 34 -12.40 -7.67 -26.02
CA LEU A 34 -11.40 -6.75 -26.57
C LEU A 34 -11.15 -7.04 -28.06
N SER A 35 -11.07 -8.33 -28.43
CA SER A 35 -10.95 -8.76 -29.82
C SER A 35 -12.16 -8.29 -30.65
N TYR A 36 -13.37 -8.42 -30.10
CA TYR A 36 -14.61 -7.90 -30.72
C TYR A 36 -14.54 -6.40 -30.95
N ILE A 37 -14.23 -5.59 -29.92
CA ILE A 37 -14.19 -4.12 -30.02
C ILE A 37 -13.18 -3.66 -31.08
N LEU A 38 -11.99 -4.26 -31.09
CA LEU A 38 -10.95 -3.93 -32.07
C LEU A 38 -11.36 -4.32 -33.50
N ASN A 39 -11.95 -5.50 -33.68
CA ASN A 39 -12.40 -5.95 -35.00
C ASN A 39 -13.62 -5.16 -35.51
N ASP A 40 -14.57 -4.80 -34.64
CA ASP A 40 -15.74 -3.98 -34.98
C ASP A 40 -15.34 -2.56 -35.39
N HIS A 41 -14.42 -1.94 -34.65
CA HIS A 41 -13.87 -0.63 -35.00
C HIS A 41 -13.14 -0.66 -36.35
N TYR A 42 -12.33 -1.69 -36.59
CA TYR A 42 -11.65 -1.88 -37.87
C TYR A 42 -12.63 -2.05 -39.03
N VAL A 43 -13.63 -2.94 -38.91
CA VAL A 43 -14.61 -3.21 -39.97
C VAL A 43 -15.46 -1.96 -40.28
N THR A 44 -15.84 -1.20 -39.25
CA THR A 44 -16.60 0.06 -39.42
C THR A 44 -15.80 1.11 -40.18
N LEU A 45 -14.51 1.27 -39.86
CA LEU A 45 -13.62 2.20 -40.58
C LEU A 45 -13.45 1.81 -42.06
N VAL A 46 -13.29 0.51 -42.34
CA VAL A 46 -13.18 0.00 -43.71
C VAL A 46 -14.48 0.23 -44.50
N PHE A 47 -15.64 0.05 -43.86
CA PHE A 47 -16.94 0.28 -44.50
C PHE A 47 -17.21 1.77 -44.78
N MET A 48 -16.89 2.65 -43.83
CA MET A 48 -17.00 4.11 -44.03
C MET A 48 -16.12 4.61 -45.18
N ASN A 49 -14.91 4.09 -45.31
CA ASN A 49 -14.01 4.47 -46.40
C ASN A 49 -14.50 3.96 -47.77
N ASN A 50 -15.18 2.81 -47.80
CA ASN A 50 -15.73 2.23 -49.02
C ASN A 50 -16.91 3.03 -49.59
N ASN A 51 -17.84 3.47 -48.73
CA ASN A 51 -19.00 4.26 -49.16
C ASN A 51 -18.65 5.66 -49.70
N ASN A 52 -17.46 6.19 -49.39
CA ASN A 52 -16.98 7.44 -49.94
C ASN A 52 -16.44 7.29 -51.38
N ASN A 53 -16.00 6.08 -51.77
CA ASN A 53 -15.40 5.78 -53.08
C ASN A 53 -16.37 4.96 -53.96
N ASN A 54 -17.61 5.42 -54.10
CA ASN A 54 -18.74 4.65 -54.66
C ASN A 54 -18.63 4.14 -56.11
N ASN A 55 -17.52 4.30 -56.84
CA ASN A 55 -17.46 3.95 -58.27
C ASN A 55 -16.38 2.96 -58.71
N ASP A 56 -15.48 2.49 -57.85
CA ASP A 56 -14.40 1.60 -58.31
C ASP A 56 -14.46 0.22 -57.66
N GLY A 57 -14.41 -0.81 -58.51
CA GLY A 57 -14.64 -2.20 -58.15
C GLY A 57 -13.70 -2.76 -57.07
N ILE A 58 -14.06 -3.97 -56.61
CA ILE A 58 -13.44 -4.78 -55.54
C ILE A 58 -11.90 -4.82 -55.59
N ILE A 59 -11.31 -4.67 -56.77
CA ILE A 59 -9.85 -4.69 -57.02
C ILE A 59 -9.15 -3.42 -56.49
N ASN A 60 -9.81 -2.25 -56.53
CA ASN A 60 -9.23 -0.99 -56.04
C ASN A 60 -9.19 -0.90 -54.51
N LEU A 61 -10.03 -1.64 -53.79
CA LEU A 61 -10.03 -1.67 -52.31
C LEU A 61 -8.79 -2.39 -51.75
N VAL A 62 -8.43 -3.52 -52.35
CA VAL A 62 -7.22 -4.28 -52.01
C VAL A 62 -5.98 -3.46 -52.40
N GLN A 63 -6.00 -2.80 -53.56
CA GLN A 63 -4.89 -1.97 -54.03
C GLN A 63 -4.71 -0.68 -53.22
N GLN A 64 -5.80 -0.03 -52.77
CA GLN A 64 -5.76 1.20 -51.96
C GLN A 64 -5.38 0.95 -50.49
N GLN A 65 -5.60 -0.26 -50.00
CA GLN A 65 -5.06 -0.73 -48.71
C GLN A 65 -3.68 -1.34 -48.82
N LEU A 66 -3.17 -1.60 -50.03
CA LEU A 66 -1.78 -2.00 -50.33
C LEU A 66 -0.91 -0.81 -50.82
N SER A 67 -1.51 0.36 -51.13
CA SER A 67 -0.80 1.60 -51.46
C SER A 67 -0.33 2.38 -50.22
N PHE A 68 0.97 2.54 -50.06
CA PHE A 68 1.66 3.25 -48.95
C PHE A 68 1.19 4.69 -48.66
N THR A 69 0.28 5.23 -49.46
CA THR A 69 -0.15 6.63 -49.45
C THR A 69 -1.26 6.96 -48.45
N ASN A 70 -1.99 5.95 -47.94
CA ASN A 70 -3.05 6.13 -46.94
C ASN A 70 -2.69 5.40 -45.64
N GLY A 71 -2.79 6.08 -44.48
CA GLY A 71 -2.47 5.54 -43.14
C GLY A 71 -3.25 4.28 -42.70
N LEU A 72 -4.16 3.78 -43.55
CA LEU A 72 -4.91 2.52 -43.40
C LEU A 72 -3.98 1.29 -43.29
N HIS A 73 -2.82 1.30 -43.94
CA HIS A 73 -1.79 0.26 -43.82
C HIS A 73 -1.28 0.07 -42.40
N TYR A 74 -0.96 1.18 -41.77
CA TYR A 74 -0.45 1.18 -40.41
C TYR A 74 -1.51 0.69 -39.43
N MET A 75 -2.78 1.02 -39.68
CA MET A 75 -3.91 0.53 -38.89
C MET A 75 -4.14 -0.97 -39.11
N PHE A 76 -3.98 -1.48 -40.34
CA PHE A 76 -4.08 -2.90 -40.64
C PHE A 76 -3.01 -3.73 -39.93
N ILE A 77 -1.74 -3.32 -40.05
CA ILE A 77 -0.61 -4.01 -39.41
C ILE A 77 -0.74 -3.98 -37.89
N THR A 78 -1.06 -2.81 -37.32
CA THR A 78 -1.23 -2.65 -35.87
C THR A 78 -2.37 -3.52 -35.35
N ASN A 79 -3.55 -3.51 -35.98
CA ASN A 79 -4.67 -4.33 -35.54
C ASN A 79 -4.42 -5.83 -35.73
N TYR A 80 -3.76 -6.26 -36.81
CA TYR A 80 -3.38 -7.66 -37.02
C TYR A 80 -2.43 -8.16 -35.91
N ILE A 81 -1.41 -7.36 -35.56
CA ILE A 81 -0.49 -7.68 -34.46
C ILE A 81 -1.25 -7.77 -33.12
N CYS A 82 -2.15 -6.82 -32.85
CA CYS A 82 -2.98 -6.85 -31.64
C CYS A 82 -3.86 -8.11 -31.57
N GLN A 83 -4.49 -8.52 -32.67
CA GLN A 83 -5.33 -9.71 -32.71
C GLN A 83 -4.53 -11.01 -32.57
N MET A 84 -3.31 -11.08 -33.12
CA MET A 84 -2.39 -12.20 -32.89
C MET A 84 -2.02 -12.33 -31.41
N ILE A 85 -1.69 -11.21 -30.75
CA ILE A 85 -1.38 -11.19 -29.33
C ILE A 85 -2.61 -11.65 -28.51
N LEU A 86 -3.80 -11.17 -28.85
CA LEU A 86 -5.03 -11.56 -28.16
C LEU A 86 -5.37 -13.04 -28.38
N ALA A 87 -5.19 -13.57 -29.59
CA ALA A 87 -5.41 -14.97 -29.91
C ALA A 87 -4.47 -15.88 -29.11
N ILE A 88 -3.18 -15.55 -29.04
CA ILE A 88 -2.19 -16.29 -28.23
C ILE A 88 -2.56 -16.22 -26.76
N SER A 89 -2.96 -15.04 -26.26
CA SER A 89 -3.40 -14.89 -24.87
C SER A 89 -4.64 -15.73 -24.56
N PHE A 90 -5.61 -15.79 -25.48
CA PHE A 90 -6.84 -16.57 -25.31
C PHE A 90 -6.56 -18.08 -25.21
N ILE A 91 -5.65 -18.60 -26.03
CA ILE A 91 -5.21 -20.01 -25.97
C ILE A 91 -4.56 -20.31 -24.62
N TYR A 92 -3.70 -19.42 -24.13
CA TYR A 92 -3.02 -19.61 -22.85
C TYR A 92 -3.99 -19.56 -21.66
N LEU A 93 -4.96 -18.64 -21.68
CA LEU A 93 -5.93 -18.43 -20.61
C LEU A 93 -6.94 -19.57 -20.49
N THR A 94 -7.39 -20.11 -21.61
CA THR A 94 -8.36 -21.22 -21.65
C THR A 94 -7.74 -22.56 -21.24
N GLY A 95 -6.40 -22.66 -21.29
CA GLY A 95 -5.64 -23.82 -20.85
C GLY A 95 -5.56 -24.91 -21.90
N ILE A 96 -4.33 -25.39 -22.17
CA ILE A 96 -3.99 -26.38 -23.21
C ILE A 96 -4.60 -27.78 -22.93
N TYR A 97 -5.13 -28.00 -21.74
CA TYR A 97 -5.52 -29.33 -21.28
C TYR A 97 -6.89 -29.76 -21.83
N LYS A 98 -6.90 -30.20 -23.11
CA LYS A 98 -7.59 -31.40 -23.64
C LYS A 98 -8.12 -31.28 -25.08
N SER A 99 -7.99 -30.17 -25.80
CA SER A 99 -8.65 -30.07 -27.13
C SER A 99 -8.04 -29.08 -28.12
N ILE A 100 -8.28 -29.33 -29.42
CA ILE A 100 -8.00 -28.44 -30.57
C ILE A 100 -8.93 -27.20 -30.56
N ILE A 101 -10.01 -27.23 -29.77
CA ILE A 101 -11.07 -26.21 -29.77
C ILE A 101 -10.59 -24.78 -29.42
N PRO A 102 -9.66 -24.53 -28.46
CA PRO A 102 -9.12 -23.20 -28.21
C PRO A 102 -8.34 -22.64 -29.41
N PHE A 103 -7.65 -23.50 -30.15
CA PHE A 103 -6.93 -23.13 -31.37
C PHE A 103 -7.92 -22.72 -32.47
N VAL A 104 -9.03 -23.45 -32.60
CA VAL A 104 -10.12 -23.10 -33.52
C VAL A 104 -10.75 -21.75 -33.12
N ALA A 105 -11.06 -21.53 -31.84
CA ALA A 105 -11.61 -20.27 -31.36
C ALA A 105 -10.64 -19.08 -31.54
N ALA A 106 -9.34 -19.30 -31.33
CA ALA A 106 -8.32 -18.29 -31.56
C ALA A 106 -8.07 -17.99 -33.05
N PHE A 107 -8.22 -18.99 -33.92
CA PHE A 107 -8.19 -18.78 -35.37
C PHE A 107 -9.33 -17.85 -35.83
N PHE A 108 -10.50 -17.95 -35.20
CA PHE A 108 -11.62 -17.04 -35.46
C PHE A 108 -11.28 -15.57 -35.15
N PHE A 109 -10.36 -15.25 -34.23
CA PHE A 109 -9.96 -13.85 -33.98
C PHE A 109 -9.27 -13.20 -35.18
N ILE A 110 -8.58 -14.01 -35.99
CA ILE A 110 -7.84 -13.58 -37.18
C ILE A 110 -8.71 -13.71 -38.45
N LEU A 111 -9.82 -14.45 -38.37
CA LEU A 111 -10.71 -14.70 -39.51
C LEU A 111 -11.21 -13.44 -40.23
N PRO A 112 -11.55 -12.31 -39.57
CA PRO A 112 -11.96 -11.10 -40.28
C PRO A 112 -10.91 -10.59 -41.29
N TYR A 113 -9.62 -10.82 -41.05
CA TYR A 113 -8.53 -10.42 -41.94
C TYR A 113 -8.40 -11.35 -43.13
N TYR A 114 -8.52 -12.66 -42.92
CA TYR A 114 -8.58 -13.63 -44.02
C TYR A 114 -9.84 -13.47 -44.86
N ALA A 115 -10.99 -13.20 -44.23
CA ALA A 115 -12.25 -12.88 -44.89
C ALA A 115 -12.16 -11.59 -45.72
N PHE A 116 -11.35 -10.62 -45.29
CA PHE A 116 -11.04 -9.40 -46.04
C PHE A 116 -10.08 -9.64 -47.23
N PHE A 117 -9.14 -10.59 -47.16
CA PHE A 117 -8.47 -11.06 -48.38
C PHE A 117 -9.44 -11.81 -49.32
N LEU A 118 -10.46 -12.47 -48.74
CA LEU A 118 -11.52 -13.19 -49.44
C LEU A 118 -12.69 -12.31 -49.92
N THR A 119 -12.73 -10.99 -49.64
CA THR A 119 -13.72 -10.10 -50.28
C THR A 119 -13.56 -10.01 -51.80
N MET A 120 -12.47 -10.56 -52.35
CA MET A 120 -12.38 -10.87 -53.78
C MET A 120 -13.51 -11.79 -54.27
N PHE A 121 -14.16 -12.54 -53.36
CA PHE A 121 -15.18 -13.55 -53.66
C PHE A 121 -16.51 -13.38 -52.88
N ILE A 122 -16.57 -12.53 -51.84
CA ILE A 122 -17.75 -12.40 -50.93
C ILE A 122 -18.26 -10.95 -50.92
N SER A 123 -19.59 -10.78 -50.95
CA SER A 123 -20.25 -9.46 -50.86
C SER A 123 -19.93 -8.72 -49.56
N ASN A 124 -19.59 -7.44 -49.67
CA ASN A 124 -19.19 -6.53 -48.57
C ASN A 124 -20.21 -6.45 -47.41
N LYS A 125 -21.48 -6.82 -47.63
CA LYS A 125 -22.53 -6.79 -46.61
C LYS A 125 -22.33 -7.82 -45.49
N TYR A 126 -21.64 -8.92 -45.77
CA TYR A 126 -21.44 -9.99 -44.79
C TYR A 126 -20.26 -9.74 -43.84
N LEU A 127 -19.33 -8.84 -44.19
CA LEU A 127 -18.15 -8.50 -43.38
C LEU A 127 -18.50 -7.93 -41.99
N ILE A 128 -19.61 -7.17 -41.90
CA ILE A 128 -20.09 -6.54 -40.67
C ILE A 128 -20.44 -7.58 -39.58
N TYR A 129 -20.88 -8.77 -39.98
CA TYR A 129 -21.30 -9.80 -39.04
C TYR A 129 -20.16 -10.65 -38.48
N PHE A 130 -18.97 -10.65 -39.10
CA PHE A 130 -17.86 -11.51 -38.69
C PHE A 130 -17.40 -11.28 -37.24
N PRO A 131 -17.17 -10.05 -36.75
CA PRO A 131 -16.79 -9.82 -35.35
C PRO A 131 -17.82 -10.40 -34.35
N SER A 132 -19.11 -10.35 -34.69
CA SER A 132 -20.19 -10.88 -33.84
C SER A 132 -20.16 -12.41 -33.77
N ILE A 133 -19.83 -13.07 -34.88
CA ILE A 133 -19.70 -14.53 -34.99
C ILE A 133 -18.48 -14.99 -34.16
N THR A 134 -17.36 -14.28 -34.26
CA THR A 134 -16.14 -14.62 -33.52
C THR A 134 -16.35 -14.52 -32.00
N LEU A 135 -17.07 -13.49 -31.54
CA LEU A 135 -17.43 -13.35 -30.14
C LEU A 135 -18.33 -14.49 -29.66
N SER A 136 -19.35 -14.84 -30.45
CA SER A 136 -20.32 -15.88 -30.09
C SER A 136 -19.66 -17.24 -29.94
N ILE A 137 -18.76 -17.63 -30.85
CA ILE A 137 -18.02 -18.89 -30.79
C ILE A 137 -17.15 -18.95 -29.52
N SER A 138 -16.43 -17.87 -29.22
CA SER A 138 -15.56 -17.81 -28.03
C SER A 138 -16.34 -17.83 -26.72
N LEU A 139 -17.51 -17.18 -26.66
CA LEU A 139 -18.38 -17.22 -25.48
C LEU A 139 -19.04 -18.59 -25.28
N ILE A 140 -19.49 -19.25 -26.35
CA ILE A 140 -20.04 -20.61 -26.28
C ILE A 140 -18.99 -21.57 -25.74
N TYR A 141 -17.74 -21.46 -26.21
CA TYR A 141 -16.65 -22.28 -25.69
C TYR A 141 -16.46 -22.11 -24.17
N ILE A 142 -16.42 -20.86 -23.69
CA ILE A 142 -16.28 -20.56 -22.26
C ILE A 142 -17.50 -21.06 -21.45
N LEU A 143 -18.70 -20.99 -22.02
CA LEU A 143 -19.91 -21.49 -21.37
C LEU A 143 -19.89 -23.02 -21.23
N VAL A 144 -19.50 -23.73 -22.29
CA VAL A 144 -19.40 -25.20 -22.30
C VAL A 144 -18.37 -25.66 -21.28
N THR A 145 -17.20 -25.02 -21.23
CA THR A 145 -16.22 -25.35 -20.20
C THR A 145 -16.78 -25.11 -18.80
N LEU A 146 -17.61 -24.08 -18.58
CA LEU A 146 -18.23 -23.73 -17.27
C LEU A 146 -19.12 -24.83 -16.77
N ILE A 147 -20.02 -25.26 -17.64
CA ILE A 147 -21.00 -26.30 -17.34
C ILE A 147 -20.26 -27.59 -17.00
N MET A 148 -19.20 -27.93 -17.74
CA MET A 148 -18.41 -29.14 -17.48
C MET A 148 -17.67 -29.11 -16.13
N ASN A 149 -17.32 -27.92 -15.61
CA ASN A 149 -16.57 -27.77 -14.36
C ASN A 149 -17.45 -27.42 -13.14
N ILE A 150 -18.77 -27.22 -13.32
CA ILE A 150 -19.65 -26.73 -12.25
C ILE A 150 -19.74 -27.69 -11.07
N GLN A 151 -19.74 -29.00 -11.31
CA GLN A 151 -19.79 -30.02 -10.25
C GLN A 151 -18.54 -29.96 -9.36
N ASN A 152 -17.36 -29.79 -9.97
CA ASN A 152 -16.09 -29.67 -9.24
C ASN A 152 -16.07 -28.41 -8.37
N ILE A 153 -16.59 -27.29 -8.89
CA ILE A 153 -16.68 -26.03 -8.15
C ILE A 153 -17.61 -26.16 -6.93
N ILE A 154 -18.78 -26.80 -7.10
CA ILE A 154 -19.74 -27.03 -6.02
C ILE A 154 -19.13 -27.92 -4.93
N GLN A 155 -18.45 -29.01 -5.32
CA GLN A 155 -17.78 -29.90 -4.37
C GLN A 155 -16.66 -29.17 -3.60
N ALA A 156 -15.86 -28.35 -4.28
CA ALA A 156 -14.81 -27.56 -3.66
C ALA A 156 -15.37 -26.53 -2.65
N LEU A 157 -16.47 -25.86 -3.00
CA LEU A 157 -17.18 -24.94 -2.11
C LEU A 157 -17.71 -25.64 -0.86
N TYR A 158 -18.33 -26.81 -1.02
CA TYR A 158 -18.86 -27.58 0.09
C TYR A 158 -17.74 -28.00 1.07
N LEU A 159 -16.64 -28.56 0.55
CA LEU A 159 -15.50 -28.98 1.38
C LEU A 159 -14.88 -27.80 2.13
N LYS A 160 -14.73 -26.65 1.47
CA LYS A 160 -14.15 -25.46 2.10
C LYS A 160 -15.10 -24.85 3.14
N PHE A 161 -16.41 -24.89 2.93
CA PHE A 161 -17.38 -24.45 3.93
C PHE A 161 -17.34 -25.33 5.19
N VAL A 162 -17.25 -26.65 5.02
CA VAL A 162 -17.07 -27.59 6.15
C VAL A 162 -15.77 -27.30 6.88
N TRP A 163 -14.67 -27.06 6.15
CA TRP A 163 -13.39 -26.68 6.73
C TRP A 163 -13.47 -25.38 7.55
N ILE A 164 -14.10 -24.33 7.00
CA ILE A 164 -14.30 -23.05 7.68
C ILE A 164 -15.07 -23.24 8.99
N LYS A 165 -16.15 -24.04 8.96
CA LYS A 165 -16.94 -24.30 10.17
C LYS A 165 -16.13 -25.02 11.25
N SER A 166 -15.30 -26.00 10.88
CA SER A 166 -14.41 -26.66 11.85
C SER A 166 -13.34 -25.71 12.37
N TYR A 167 -12.68 -24.98 11.46
CA TYR A 167 -11.59 -24.05 11.80
C TYR A 167 -12.08 -22.93 12.73
N MET A 168 -13.27 -22.38 12.49
CA MET A 168 -13.89 -21.39 13.38
C MET A 168 -14.19 -21.95 14.76
N ARG A 169 -14.59 -23.22 14.87
CA ARG A 169 -14.86 -23.86 16.16
C ARG A 169 -13.58 -24.10 16.96
N ASP A 170 -12.50 -24.45 16.28
CA ASP A 170 -11.27 -24.91 16.93
C ASP A 170 -10.31 -23.75 17.25
N LEU A 171 -10.25 -22.71 16.41
CA LEU A 171 -9.29 -21.58 16.52
C LEU A 171 -9.95 -20.20 16.61
N GLY A 172 -11.28 -20.11 16.44
CA GLY A 172 -12.02 -18.86 16.48
C GLY A 172 -11.99 -18.06 15.16
N LEU A 173 -12.74 -16.96 15.15
CA LEU A 173 -12.96 -16.13 13.96
C LEU A 173 -11.74 -15.28 13.58
N PHE A 174 -10.96 -14.81 14.56
CA PHE A 174 -9.78 -13.99 14.30
C PHE A 174 -8.71 -14.77 13.53
N ALA A 175 -8.40 -16.00 13.97
CA ALA A 175 -7.44 -16.87 13.27
C ALA A 175 -7.90 -17.19 11.84
N LEU A 176 -9.21 -17.33 11.61
CA LEU A 176 -9.73 -17.56 10.26
C LEU A 176 -9.48 -16.35 9.36
N ILE A 177 -9.76 -15.15 9.84
CA ILE A 177 -9.52 -13.93 9.08
C ILE A 177 -8.04 -13.80 8.76
N GLU A 178 -7.14 -14.02 9.72
CA GLU A 178 -5.69 -13.98 9.51
C GLU A 178 -5.22 -15.02 8.49
N SER A 179 -5.71 -16.26 8.60
CA SER A 179 -5.40 -17.34 7.66
C SER A 179 -5.84 -17.00 6.23
N GLU A 180 -7.07 -16.51 6.06
CA GLU A 180 -7.60 -16.12 4.75
C GLU A 180 -6.92 -14.84 4.20
N TRP A 181 -6.54 -13.92 5.08
CA TRP A 181 -5.80 -12.70 4.74
C TRP A 181 -4.42 -13.01 4.15
N ASN A 182 -3.71 -13.95 4.78
CA ASN A 182 -2.41 -14.44 4.31
C ASN A 182 -2.56 -15.28 3.03
N ARG A 183 -3.55 -16.18 2.97
CA ARG A 183 -3.82 -17.00 1.77
C ARG A 183 -4.04 -16.15 0.52
N LEU A 184 -4.88 -15.12 0.63
CA LEU A 184 -5.25 -14.26 -0.50
C LEU A 184 -4.23 -13.15 -0.77
N HIS A 185 -3.18 -13.03 0.04
CA HIS A 185 -2.18 -11.97 -0.07
C HIS A 185 -2.83 -10.59 -0.20
N VAL A 186 -3.85 -10.32 0.63
CA VAL A 186 -4.72 -9.13 0.52
C VAL A 186 -3.93 -7.82 0.40
N PRO A 187 -2.83 -7.57 1.16
CA PRO A 187 -2.03 -6.37 1.00
C PRO A 187 -1.41 -6.21 -0.39
N GLN A 188 -0.98 -7.31 -1.03
CA GLN A 188 -0.39 -7.29 -2.38
C GLN A 188 -1.45 -6.96 -3.43
N VAL A 189 -2.66 -7.53 -3.30
CA VAL A 189 -3.79 -7.24 -4.19
C VAL A 189 -4.15 -5.75 -4.14
N PHE A 190 -4.26 -5.19 -2.94
CA PHE A 190 -4.51 -3.75 -2.77
C PHE A 190 -3.39 -2.88 -3.36
N ARG A 191 -2.14 -3.33 -3.26
CA ARG A 191 -0.97 -2.62 -3.80
C ARG A 191 -1.01 -2.57 -5.33
N ILE A 192 -1.26 -3.72 -5.96
CA ILE A 192 -1.39 -3.82 -7.42
C ILE A 192 -2.58 -2.99 -7.90
N PHE A 193 -3.73 -3.10 -7.23
CA PHE A 193 -4.91 -2.29 -7.53
C PHE A 193 -4.60 -0.79 -7.52
N TRP A 194 -3.92 -0.30 -6.48
CA TRP A 194 -3.60 1.10 -6.37
C TRP A 194 -2.61 1.55 -7.44
N ILE A 195 -1.55 0.78 -7.69
CA ILE A 195 -0.56 1.09 -8.73
C ILE A 195 -1.24 1.13 -10.09
N ILE A 196 -2.06 0.14 -10.45
CA ILE A 196 -2.78 0.11 -11.74
C ILE A 196 -3.72 1.32 -11.87
N ARG A 197 -4.45 1.66 -10.80
CA ARG A 197 -5.36 2.82 -10.81
C ARG A 197 -4.60 4.13 -11.04
N ILE A 198 -3.47 4.31 -10.38
CA ILE A 198 -2.62 5.50 -10.51
C ILE A 198 -1.96 5.55 -11.88
N THR A 199 -1.41 4.44 -12.39
CA THR A 199 -0.79 4.41 -13.72
C THR A 199 -1.82 4.67 -14.81
N GLN A 200 -3.02 4.10 -14.72
CA GLN A 200 -4.11 4.39 -15.65
C GLN A 200 -4.44 5.88 -15.68
N GLN A 201 -4.57 6.52 -14.52
CA GLN A 201 -4.85 7.96 -14.44
C GLN A 201 -3.69 8.81 -14.95
N ALA A 202 -2.45 8.41 -14.70
CA ALA A 202 -1.27 9.07 -15.23
C ALA A 202 -1.25 9.02 -16.76
N ILE A 203 -1.61 7.88 -17.36
CA ILE A 203 -1.71 7.72 -18.82
C ILE A 203 -2.79 8.64 -19.40
N PHE A 204 -3.99 8.70 -18.80
CA PHE A 204 -5.04 9.61 -19.26
C PHE A 204 -4.63 11.07 -19.22
N LEU A 205 -3.97 11.52 -18.14
CA LEU A 205 -3.46 12.90 -18.03
C LEU A 205 -2.37 13.21 -19.05
N MET A 206 -1.54 12.22 -19.41
CA MET A 206 -0.57 12.37 -20.49
C MET A 206 -1.26 12.49 -21.84
N MET A 207 -2.28 11.67 -22.12
CA MET A 207 -3.02 11.71 -23.40
C MET A 207 -3.82 13.01 -23.59
N GLU A 208 -4.49 13.50 -22.55
CA GLU A 208 -5.28 14.75 -22.63
C GLU A 208 -4.41 15.99 -22.93
N LYS A 209 -3.12 15.94 -22.59
CA LYS A 209 -2.16 17.03 -22.83
C LYS A 209 -1.53 17.02 -24.22
N TYR A 210 -1.82 16.01 -25.05
CA TYR A 210 -1.57 16.05 -26.49
C TYR A 210 -2.87 16.45 -27.20
N PRO A 211 -3.24 17.75 -27.25
CA PRO A 211 -4.28 18.15 -28.18
C PRO A 211 -3.81 17.83 -29.59
N GLU A 212 -4.73 17.38 -30.44
CA GLU A 212 -4.54 17.24 -31.88
C GLU A 212 -4.21 18.61 -32.50
N THR A 213 -2.94 19.05 -32.41
CA THR A 213 -2.42 20.07 -33.31
C THR A 213 -2.27 19.44 -34.67
N THR A 214 -3.33 19.61 -35.45
CA THR A 214 -3.34 19.51 -36.90
C THR A 214 -2.08 20.14 -37.50
N ALA A 215 -1.35 19.34 -38.26
CA ALA A 215 -0.45 19.72 -39.35
C ALA A 215 0.50 20.92 -39.11
N THR A 216 1.66 20.68 -38.49
CA THR A 216 3.00 21.07 -38.98
C THR A 216 4.05 20.66 -37.93
N ALA A 217 4.47 19.40 -37.94
CA ALA A 217 5.57 18.91 -37.11
C ALA A 217 6.89 19.01 -37.88
N THR A 218 7.64 20.10 -37.70
CA THR A 218 9.05 20.19 -38.14
C THR A 218 10.03 20.66 -37.07
N THR A 219 9.62 20.81 -35.82
CA THR A 219 10.57 20.80 -34.69
C THR A 219 10.05 19.85 -33.62
N PHE A 220 10.81 18.77 -33.40
CA PHE A 220 10.72 17.98 -32.18
C PHE A 220 11.17 18.89 -31.02
N ASP A 221 10.25 19.73 -30.54
CA ASP A 221 10.45 20.59 -29.38
C ASP A 221 10.44 19.73 -28.12
N THR A 222 11.62 19.20 -27.80
CA THR A 222 12.01 18.59 -26.53
C THR A 222 11.79 19.51 -25.31
N SER A 223 11.37 20.76 -25.52
CA SER A 223 10.96 21.74 -24.52
C SER A 223 9.57 21.51 -23.93
N ILE A 224 8.70 20.68 -24.53
CA ILE A 224 7.38 20.34 -23.94
C ILE A 224 7.51 19.28 -22.83
N PHE A 225 8.57 18.45 -22.88
CA PHE A 225 8.80 17.38 -21.91
C PHE A 225 9.67 17.81 -20.72
N ILE A 226 10.41 18.92 -20.87
CA ILE A 226 11.30 19.47 -19.83
C ILE A 226 10.63 20.70 -19.18
N LEU A 227 10.08 20.47 -17.98
CA LEU A 227 10.13 21.42 -16.86
C LEU A 227 9.23 22.66 -16.88
N ASN A 228 7.92 22.48 -16.80
CA ASN A 228 7.15 23.36 -15.90
C ASN A 228 6.97 22.59 -14.59
N SER A 229 7.85 22.86 -13.61
CA SER A 229 7.80 22.23 -12.28
C SER A 229 6.42 22.36 -11.64
N THR A 230 5.74 23.45 -11.94
CA THR A 230 4.34 23.74 -11.60
C THR A 230 3.37 22.72 -12.20
N ALA A 231 3.46 22.43 -13.51
CA ALA A 231 2.58 21.47 -14.17
C ALA A 231 2.83 20.02 -13.70
N ILE A 232 4.08 19.66 -13.39
CA ILE A 232 4.39 18.34 -12.80
C ILE A 232 3.79 18.25 -11.39
N PHE A 233 3.93 19.31 -10.59
CA PHE A 233 3.35 19.36 -9.25
C PHE A 233 1.83 19.27 -9.27
N ASP A 234 1.16 19.98 -10.17
CA ASP A 234 -0.29 19.93 -10.33
C ASP A 234 -0.78 18.54 -10.77
N ASN A 235 -0.06 17.89 -11.68
CA ASN A 235 -0.35 16.52 -12.10
C ASN A 235 -0.18 15.53 -10.93
N CYS A 236 0.92 15.64 -10.17
CA CYS A 236 1.14 14.82 -8.97
C CYS A 236 0.07 15.05 -7.91
N LYS A 237 -0.33 16.31 -7.69
CA LYS A 237 -1.42 16.69 -6.78
C LYS A 237 -2.73 16.02 -7.20
N HIS A 238 -3.12 16.13 -8.48
CA HIS A 238 -4.34 15.52 -8.99
C HIS A 238 -4.31 13.98 -8.83
N LEU A 239 -3.16 13.36 -9.12
CA LEU A 239 -2.96 11.92 -9.01
C LEU A 239 -3.08 11.41 -7.57
N MET A 240 -2.43 12.09 -6.60
CA MET A 240 -2.51 11.72 -5.19
C MET A 240 -3.93 11.88 -4.62
N VAL A 241 -4.64 12.94 -5.02
CA VAL A 241 -6.01 13.21 -4.55
C VAL A 241 -7.00 12.16 -5.08
N ARG A 242 -6.88 11.78 -6.35
CA ARG A 242 -7.65 10.68 -6.96
C ARG A 242 -7.28 9.32 -6.38
N GLY A 243 -6.02 9.15 -5.98
CA GLY A 243 -5.49 7.96 -5.29
C GLY A 243 -6.07 7.70 -3.91
N CYS A 244 -6.81 8.66 -3.33
CA CYS A 244 -7.37 8.57 -1.98
C CYS A 244 -8.88 8.82 -1.94
N GLU A 245 -9.57 8.75 -3.09
CA GLU A 245 -10.98 9.12 -3.22
C GLU A 245 -11.94 8.13 -2.56
N THR A 246 -11.63 6.84 -2.64
CA THR A 246 -12.48 5.77 -2.11
C THR A 246 -11.76 5.05 -0.97
N LEU A 247 -12.50 4.43 -0.04
CA LEU A 247 -11.91 3.66 1.06
C LEU A 247 -10.98 2.55 0.54
N ILE A 248 -11.36 1.91 -0.56
CA ILE A 248 -10.55 0.87 -1.24
C ILE A 248 -9.25 1.47 -1.78
N ALA A 249 -9.28 2.70 -2.33
CA ALA A 249 -8.07 3.39 -2.77
C ALA A 249 -7.17 3.78 -1.60
N VAL A 250 -7.73 4.20 -0.45
CA VAL A 250 -6.96 4.47 0.77
C VAL A 250 -6.31 3.18 1.31
N LEU A 251 -7.02 2.04 1.31
CA LEU A 251 -6.44 0.72 1.65
C LEU A 251 -5.33 0.30 0.67
N GLY A 252 -5.50 0.62 -0.61
CA GLY A 252 -4.46 0.50 -1.63
C GLY A 252 -3.22 1.33 -1.32
N MET A 253 -3.42 2.58 -0.95
CA MET A 253 -2.34 3.47 -0.56
C MET A 253 -1.61 2.99 0.69
N THR A 254 -2.35 2.53 1.70
CA THR A 254 -1.76 2.02 2.95
C THR A 254 -0.95 0.75 2.71
N SER A 255 -1.32 -0.10 1.77
CA SER A 255 -0.54 -1.31 1.44
C SER A 255 0.73 -1.02 0.63
N VAL A 256 0.74 0.04 -0.20
CA VAL A 256 1.95 0.58 -0.83
C VAL A 256 2.88 1.15 0.24
N LEU A 257 2.33 2.00 1.12
CA LEU A 257 3.05 2.61 2.22
C LEU A 257 3.63 1.58 3.20
N SER A 258 2.88 0.51 3.47
CA SER A 258 3.34 -0.66 4.23
C SER A 258 4.60 -1.26 3.63
N GLY A 259 4.64 -1.40 2.29
CA GLY A 259 5.80 -1.93 1.58
C GLY A 259 7.02 -1.01 1.69
N ILE A 260 6.83 0.29 1.54
CA ILE A 260 7.90 1.29 1.65
C ILE A 260 8.47 1.29 3.08
N THR A 261 7.60 1.36 4.08
CA THR A 261 8.01 1.40 5.49
C THR A 261 8.62 0.08 5.98
N HIS A 262 8.15 -1.05 5.48
CA HIS A 262 8.80 -2.35 5.69
C HIS A 262 10.22 -2.36 5.11
N GLN A 263 10.40 -1.88 3.87
CA GLN A 263 11.73 -1.81 3.25
C GLN A 263 12.69 -0.90 4.02
N ILE A 264 12.20 0.25 4.52
CA ILE A 264 12.98 1.14 5.40
C ILE A 264 13.36 0.40 6.69
N GLY A 265 12.42 -0.32 7.29
CA GLY A 265 12.67 -1.15 8.49
C GLY A 265 13.75 -2.20 8.25
N CYS A 266 13.65 -2.96 7.15
CA CYS A 266 14.66 -3.94 6.77
C CYS A 266 16.03 -3.30 6.53
N MET A 267 16.08 -2.15 5.84
CA MET A 267 17.32 -1.41 5.62
C MET A 267 17.97 -1.03 6.96
N MET A 268 17.19 -0.58 7.94
CA MET A 268 17.69 -0.23 9.28
C MET A 268 18.13 -1.47 10.06
N GLN A 269 17.38 -2.58 10.00
CA GLN A 269 17.78 -3.85 10.63
C GLN A 269 19.11 -4.37 10.06
N THR A 270 19.27 -4.37 8.74
CA THR A 270 20.50 -4.79 8.08
C THR A 270 21.67 -3.86 8.43
N PHE A 271 21.44 -2.54 8.49
CA PHE A 271 22.48 -1.59 8.89
C PHE A 271 22.96 -1.83 10.33
N LEU A 272 22.02 -2.09 11.25
CA LEU A 272 22.26 -2.34 12.67
C LEU A 272 22.77 -3.77 12.97
N ILE A 273 22.72 -4.70 12.02
CA ILE A 273 23.04 -6.13 12.20
C ILE A 273 22.22 -6.72 13.38
N LEU A 274 20.89 -6.67 13.24
CA LEU A 274 19.97 -7.33 14.18
C LEU A 274 19.69 -8.76 13.68
N ASP A 275 19.84 -9.76 14.55
CA ASP A 275 19.74 -11.18 14.21
C ASP A 275 18.27 -11.68 14.13
N ASP A 276 17.29 -10.91 14.64
CA ASP A 276 15.87 -11.28 14.66
C ASP A 276 15.03 -10.46 13.66
N PRO A 277 14.72 -11.00 12.46
CA PRO A 277 13.89 -10.32 11.47
C PRO A 277 12.37 -10.39 11.73
N ASP A 278 11.89 -11.38 12.49
CA ASP A 278 10.49 -11.83 12.41
C ASP A 278 9.49 -11.10 13.32
N ASP A 279 9.93 -10.42 14.39
CA ASP A 279 8.98 -9.90 15.40
C ASP A 279 8.52 -8.44 15.20
N ARG A 280 9.01 -7.75 14.17
CA ARG A 280 8.79 -6.29 14.03
C ARG A 280 8.20 -5.95 12.67
N SER A 281 6.90 -6.21 12.52
CA SER A 281 6.11 -5.82 11.34
C SER A 281 5.86 -4.30 11.29
N ILE A 282 6.93 -3.50 11.22
CA ILE A 282 6.88 -2.02 11.14
C ILE A 282 5.95 -1.57 9.99
N GLY A 283 6.01 -2.29 8.87
CA GLY A 283 5.18 -2.01 7.71
C GLY A 283 3.68 -2.20 7.95
N SER A 284 3.26 -3.18 8.74
CA SER A 284 1.82 -3.40 8.99
C SER A 284 1.30 -2.35 9.97
N ILE A 285 2.05 -2.03 11.03
CA ILE A 285 1.66 -1.06 12.06
C ILE A 285 1.57 0.36 11.45
N SER A 286 2.54 0.75 10.62
CA SER A 286 2.54 2.05 9.94
C SER A 286 1.33 2.21 9.01
N ALA A 287 0.94 1.13 8.31
CA ALA A 287 -0.21 1.10 7.42
C ALA A 287 -1.54 1.21 8.18
N ILE A 288 -1.68 0.48 9.30
CA ILE A 288 -2.84 0.56 10.19
C ILE A 288 -2.98 1.98 10.74
N MET A 289 -1.89 2.56 11.24
CA MET A 289 -1.90 3.91 11.79
C MET A 289 -2.28 4.96 10.72
N PHE A 290 -1.70 4.88 9.53
CA PHE A 290 -2.07 5.78 8.44
C PHE A 290 -3.54 5.61 8.02
N PHE A 291 -4.05 4.37 7.97
CA PHE A 291 -5.44 4.10 7.66
C PHE A 291 -6.39 4.69 8.71
N ILE A 292 -6.08 4.52 9.99
CA ILE A 292 -6.85 5.11 11.10
C ILE A 292 -6.85 6.64 11.00
N LEU A 293 -5.70 7.27 10.73
CA LEU A 293 -5.61 8.73 10.53
C LEU A 293 -6.44 9.20 9.32
N ALA A 294 -6.47 8.43 8.23
CA ALA A 294 -7.28 8.74 7.07
C ALA A 294 -8.79 8.64 7.38
N LEU A 295 -9.21 7.63 8.15
CA LEU A 295 -10.60 7.48 8.58
C LEU A 295 -11.02 8.57 9.58
N GLN A 296 -10.18 8.86 10.58
CA GLN A 296 -10.43 9.88 11.61
C GLN A 296 -10.60 11.29 11.02
N ASN A 297 -9.94 11.55 9.90
CA ASN A 297 -10.02 12.82 9.18
C ASN A 297 -11.06 12.80 8.04
N GLY A 298 -11.84 11.73 7.89
CA GLY A 298 -12.85 11.62 6.83
C GLY A 298 -12.25 11.86 5.43
N LEU A 299 -11.09 11.28 5.14
CA LEU A 299 -10.28 11.68 3.98
C LEU A 299 -11.01 11.53 2.64
N THR A 300 -11.91 10.55 2.55
CA THR A 300 -12.72 10.25 1.36
C THR A 300 -13.89 11.20 1.14
N SER A 301 -14.46 11.80 2.20
CA SER A 301 -15.64 12.67 2.09
C SER A 301 -15.33 14.14 1.81
N MET A 302 -14.05 14.51 1.80
CA MET A 302 -13.63 15.88 1.59
C MET A 302 -13.49 16.26 0.12
N GLU A 303 -13.59 17.57 -0.12
CA GLU A 303 -13.23 18.21 -1.39
C GLU A 303 -11.75 17.95 -1.77
N PRO A 304 -11.45 17.85 -3.08
CA PRO A 304 -10.12 17.53 -3.62
C PRO A 304 -8.96 18.35 -3.02
N GLU A 305 -9.14 19.66 -2.86
CA GLU A 305 -8.08 20.57 -2.39
C GLU A 305 -7.74 20.36 -0.91
N LYS A 306 -8.78 20.28 -0.06
CA LYS A 306 -8.63 20.01 1.38
C LYS A 306 -8.08 18.60 1.61
N ARG A 307 -8.46 17.64 0.74
CA ARG A 307 -7.96 16.26 0.80
C ARG A 307 -6.45 16.19 0.64
N PHE A 308 -5.87 16.91 -0.33
CA PHE A 308 -4.42 16.97 -0.50
C PHE A 308 -3.71 17.48 0.75
N LEU A 309 -4.20 18.57 1.34
CA LEU A 309 -3.60 19.14 2.53
C LEU A 309 -3.67 18.17 3.72
N ARG A 310 -4.80 17.48 3.95
CA ARG A 310 -4.88 16.48 5.04
C ARG A 310 -4.02 15.25 4.76
N LEU A 311 -3.90 14.84 3.50
CA LEU A 311 -3.03 13.74 3.10
C LEU A 311 -1.56 14.08 3.40
N TYR A 312 -1.12 15.29 3.05
CA TYR A 312 0.19 15.83 3.42
C TYR A 312 0.43 15.78 4.94
N ARG A 313 -0.54 16.27 5.74
CA ARG A 313 -0.47 16.23 7.21
C ARG A 313 -0.36 14.81 7.75
N ASN A 314 -1.08 13.85 7.18
CA ASN A 314 -0.99 12.44 7.55
C ASN A 314 0.39 11.84 7.22
N PHE A 315 0.99 12.20 6.08
CA PHE A 315 2.36 11.78 5.75
C PHE A 315 3.40 12.36 6.71
N CYS A 316 3.22 13.61 7.15
CA CYS A 316 4.07 14.21 8.18
C CYS A 316 3.99 13.44 9.51
N LEU A 317 2.79 13.11 9.97
CA LEU A 317 2.60 12.31 11.19
C LEU A 317 3.19 10.90 11.06
N LEU A 318 3.00 10.27 9.90
CA LEU A 318 3.60 8.98 9.59
C LEU A 318 5.12 9.03 9.63
N PHE A 319 5.74 10.06 9.05
CA PHE A 319 7.18 10.24 9.09
C PHE A 319 7.70 10.29 10.53
N THR A 320 7.05 11.09 11.40
CA THR A 320 7.42 11.14 12.82
C THR A 320 7.25 9.79 13.51
N ALA A 321 6.18 9.05 13.23
CA ALA A 321 6.01 7.71 13.77
C ALA A 321 7.07 6.72 13.27
N MET A 322 7.52 6.84 12.03
CA MET A 322 8.65 6.05 11.51
C MET A 322 9.94 6.32 12.29
N LEU A 323 10.19 7.56 12.71
CA LEU A 323 11.33 7.89 13.58
C LEU A 323 11.20 7.21 14.96
N HIS A 324 10.00 7.21 15.57
CA HIS A 324 9.74 6.44 16.80
C HIS A 324 10.01 4.94 16.63
N PHE A 325 9.60 4.35 15.49
CA PHE A 325 9.88 2.94 15.23
C PHE A 325 11.38 2.66 15.11
N ILE A 326 12.14 3.52 14.43
CA ILE A 326 13.60 3.37 14.31
C ILE A 326 14.28 3.52 15.69
N HIS A 327 13.81 4.43 16.55
CA HIS A 327 14.29 4.53 17.94
C HIS A 327 14.03 3.23 18.73
N ASN A 328 12.83 2.66 18.62
CA ASN A 328 12.48 1.38 19.25
C ASN A 328 13.36 0.20 18.75
N MET A 329 13.99 0.33 17.57
CA MET A 329 15.00 -0.62 17.09
C MET A 329 16.36 -0.41 17.73
N VAL A 330 16.84 0.82 17.77
CA VAL A 330 18.21 1.12 18.23
C VAL A 330 18.35 1.10 19.75
N SER A 331 17.30 1.45 20.51
CA SER A 331 17.36 1.52 21.97
C SER A 331 17.73 0.19 22.66
N PRO A 332 17.07 -0.95 22.39
CA PRO A 332 17.46 -2.22 23.02
C PRO A 332 18.86 -2.68 22.58
N LEU A 333 19.27 -2.37 21.34
CA LEU A 333 20.62 -2.67 20.85
C LEU A 333 21.69 -1.88 21.61
N LEU A 334 21.46 -0.59 21.86
CA LEU A 334 22.41 0.22 22.65
C LEU A 334 22.54 -0.31 24.08
N PHE A 335 21.43 -0.70 24.71
CA PHE A 335 21.46 -1.29 26.05
C PHE A 335 22.18 -2.65 26.08
N SER A 336 22.00 -3.49 25.07
CA SER A 336 22.70 -4.78 25.00
C SER A 336 24.19 -4.62 24.68
N LEU A 337 24.57 -3.67 23.83
CA LEU A 337 25.97 -3.36 23.51
C LEU A 337 26.72 -2.78 24.72
N SER A 338 26.08 -1.92 25.50
CA SER A 338 26.69 -1.35 26.72
C SER A 338 26.81 -2.39 27.83
N ALA A 339 25.82 -3.29 27.97
CA ALA A 339 25.85 -4.35 28.99
C ALA A 339 26.83 -5.49 28.67
N SER A 340 27.00 -5.85 27.39
CA SER A 340 27.87 -6.96 26.97
C SER A 340 29.37 -6.60 26.92
N ARG A 341 29.74 -5.35 27.25
CA ARG A 341 31.12 -4.82 27.21
C ARG A 341 31.83 -5.12 25.88
N ASN A 342 31.08 -5.17 24.78
CA ASN A 342 31.60 -5.52 23.47
C ASN A 342 32.45 -4.36 22.93
N MET A 343 33.76 -4.57 22.73
CA MET A 343 34.70 -3.52 22.30
C MET A 343 34.70 -3.27 20.78
N SER A 344 33.79 -3.87 20.01
CA SER A 344 33.71 -3.65 18.56
C SER A 344 33.21 -2.25 18.21
N LEU A 345 34.16 -1.35 17.94
CA LEU A 345 33.93 0.06 17.57
C LEU A 345 32.90 0.20 16.42
N GLN A 346 32.94 -0.72 15.45
CA GLN A 346 32.04 -0.69 14.29
C GLN A 346 30.57 -0.87 14.67
N ARG A 347 30.25 -1.71 15.66
CA ARG A 347 28.85 -1.92 16.10
C ARG A 347 28.33 -0.69 16.84
N HIS A 348 29.15 -0.11 17.73
CA HIS A 348 28.83 1.13 18.45
C HIS A 348 28.66 2.32 17.50
N LEU A 349 29.58 2.51 16.54
CA LEU A 349 29.48 3.60 15.57
C LEU A 349 28.21 3.52 14.74
N ARG A 350 27.80 2.32 14.27
CA ARG A 350 26.54 2.15 13.53
C ARG A 350 25.33 2.55 14.39
N ALA A 351 25.23 2.05 15.61
CA ALA A 351 24.13 2.42 16.51
C ALA A 351 24.11 3.93 16.83
N LEU A 352 25.28 4.53 17.06
CA LEU A 352 25.41 5.96 17.34
C LEU A 352 25.07 6.82 16.11
N THR A 353 25.42 6.39 14.89
CA THR A 353 25.03 7.09 13.65
C THR A 353 23.52 7.15 13.47
N VAL A 354 22.80 6.07 13.79
CA VAL A 354 21.32 6.08 13.78
C VAL A 354 20.78 7.05 14.83
N CYS A 355 21.38 7.13 16.02
CA CYS A 355 20.95 8.10 17.04
C CYS A 355 21.18 9.54 16.61
N THR A 356 22.33 9.84 16.00
CA THR A 356 22.60 11.17 15.42
C THR A 356 21.58 11.52 14.34
N PHE A 357 21.26 10.57 13.46
CA PHE A 357 20.18 10.73 12.48
C PHE A 357 18.82 11.01 13.14
N LEU A 358 18.47 10.28 14.21
CA LEU A 358 17.22 10.45 14.94
C LEU A 358 17.11 11.79 15.71
N ILE A 359 18.20 12.52 15.92
CA ILE A 359 18.16 13.89 16.48
C ILE A 359 18.06 14.92 15.35
N ILE A 360 18.93 14.81 14.34
CA ILE A 360 19.01 15.79 13.24
C ILE A 360 17.75 15.78 12.38
N SER A 361 17.25 14.59 12.02
CA SER A 361 16.10 14.42 11.12
C SER A 361 14.82 15.10 11.64
N PRO A 362 14.31 14.81 12.87
CA PRO A 362 13.14 15.50 13.39
C PRO A 362 13.40 16.99 13.65
N TYR A 363 14.61 17.40 14.05
CA TYR A 363 14.92 18.82 14.24
C TYR A 363 14.78 19.63 12.93
N LEU A 364 15.41 19.15 11.84
CA LEU A 364 15.32 19.79 10.53
C LEU A 364 13.87 19.78 10.01
N PHE A 365 13.17 18.66 10.20
CA PHE A 365 11.78 18.51 9.79
C PHE A 365 10.85 19.49 10.53
N LEU A 366 10.99 19.62 11.85
CA LEU A 366 10.22 20.57 12.63
C LEU A 366 10.55 22.02 12.25
N ASN A 367 11.83 22.37 12.08
CA ASN A 367 12.22 23.70 11.63
C ASN A 367 11.55 24.06 10.29
N TYR A 368 11.57 23.14 9.33
CA TYR A 368 10.87 23.30 8.05
C TYR A 368 9.36 23.49 8.22
N LEU A 369 8.71 22.71 9.09
CA LEU A 369 7.26 22.85 9.30
C LEU A 369 6.88 24.19 9.95
N TRP A 370 7.67 24.65 10.92
CA TRP A 370 7.41 25.91 11.63
C TRP A 370 7.69 27.17 10.79
N THR A 371 8.59 27.10 9.80
CA THR A 371 8.83 28.24 8.89
C THR A 371 7.76 28.36 7.80
N HIS A 372 7.16 27.24 7.39
CA HIS A 372 6.22 27.22 6.27
C HIS A 372 4.74 27.21 6.68
N HIS A 373 4.41 26.83 7.92
CA HIS A 373 3.03 26.72 8.39
C HIS A 373 2.78 27.60 9.62
N THR A 374 1.58 28.19 9.68
CA THR A 374 1.13 28.90 10.87
C THR A 374 0.80 27.94 12.01
N ILE A 375 0.78 28.47 13.24
CA ILE A 375 0.43 27.68 14.41
C ILE A 375 -0.96 27.06 14.25
N SER A 376 -1.04 25.75 14.42
CA SER A 376 -2.27 24.97 14.24
C SER A 376 -2.22 23.72 15.11
N THR A 377 -3.38 23.15 15.42
CA THR A 377 -3.50 21.97 16.27
C THR A 377 -2.72 20.76 15.75
N TRP A 378 -2.75 20.54 14.43
CA TRP A 378 -1.92 19.52 13.77
C TRP A 378 -0.41 19.79 13.91
N LEU A 379 0.05 21.03 13.69
CA LEU A 379 1.46 21.37 13.79
C LEU A 379 1.97 21.15 15.22
N LEU A 380 1.16 21.52 16.22
CA LEU A 380 1.44 21.27 17.63
C LEU A 380 1.56 19.76 17.95
N ALA A 381 0.66 18.94 17.41
CA ALA A 381 0.72 17.48 17.60
C ALA A 381 1.98 16.86 16.97
N VAL A 382 2.31 17.22 15.72
CA VAL A 382 3.55 16.75 15.05
C VAL A 382 4.80 17.22 15.82
N SER A 383 4.77 18.45 16.34
CA SER A 383 5.86 19.00 17.16
C SER A 383 6.06 18.23 18.45
N ALA A 384 4.97 17.93 19.16
CA ALA A 384 5.03 17.13 20.38
C ALA A 384 5.64 15.74 20.12
N PHE A 385 5.14 15.02 19.11
CA PHE A 385 5.71 13.71 18.75
C PHE A 385 7.16 13.80 18.27
N GLY A 386 7.53 14.85 17.54
CA GLY A 386 8.89 15.03 17.04
C GLY A 386 9.90 15.34 18.16
N ILE A 387 9.53 16.21 19.10
CA ILE A 387 10.33 16.52 20.30
C ILE A 387 10.41 15.29 21.20
N GLU A 388 9.32 14.54 21.35
CA GLU A 388 9.29 13.29 22.11
C GLU A 388 10.34 12.28 21.61
N VAL A 389 10.48 12.09 20.29
CA VAL A 389 11.56 11.25 19.72
C VAL A 389 12.94 11.77 20.14
N ILE A 390 13.19 13.08 20.01
CA ILE A 390 14.48 13.68 20.33
C ILE A 390 14.82 13.44 21.80
N VAL A 391 13.86 13.68 22.70
CA VAL A 391 14.02 13.45 24.14
C VAL A 391 14.30 11.97 24.43
N LYS A 392 13.53 11.04 23.82
CA LYS A 392 13.74 9.59 23.94
C LYS A 392 15.15 9.18 23.53
N VAL A 393 15.66 9.69 22.42
CA VAL A 393 17.01 9.41 21.94
C VAL A 393 18.07 9.96 22.91
N ILE A 394 17.89 11.18 23.44
CA ILE A 394 18.80 11.76 24.42
C ILE A 394 18.85 10.91 25.69
N ILE A 395 17.71 10.46 26.21
CA ILE A 395 17.62 9.58 27.39
C ILE A 395 18.36 8.26 27.13
N THR A 396 18.12 7.62 25.99
CA THR A 396 18.82 6.38 25.61
C THR A 396 20.33 6.60 25.53
N LEU A 397 20.78 7.72 24.93
CA LEU A 397 22.19 8.06 24.84
C LEU A 397 22.82 8.34 26.21
N LEU A 398 22.11 9.05 27.10
CA LEU A 398 22.59 9.30 28.47
C LEU A 398 22.80 7.98 29.22
N ILE A 399 21.82 7.08 29.19
CA ILE A 399 21.93 5.76 29.83
C ILE A 399 23.08 4.96 29.20
N TYR A 400 23.21 4.97 27.87
CA TYR A 400 24.33 4.33 27.17
C TYR A 400 25.69 4.90 27.61
N THR A 401 25.83 6.23 27.72
CA THR A 401 27.07 6.85 28.17
C THR A 401 27.42 6.49 29.61
N LEU A 402 26.43 6.42 30.51
CA LEU A 402 26.63 5.99 31.89
C LEU A 402 27.17 4.55 31.95
N PHE A 403 26.57 3.62 31.20
CA PHE A 403 27.04 2.24 31.14
C PHE A 403 28.41 2.11 30.46
N MET A 404 28.70 2.91 29.43
CA MET A 404 30.03 2.91 28.80
C MET A 404 31.10 3.43 29.76
N ILE A 405 30.81 4.48 30.53
CA ILE A 405 31.74 5.01 31.55
C ILE A 405 32.03 3.94 32.61
N ASP A 406 31.00 3.24 33.09
CA ASP A 406 31.15 2.13 34.04
C ASP A 406 31.98 0.99 33.44
N ALA A 407 31.74 0.64 32.18
CA ALA A 407 32.51 -0.37 31.44
C ALA A 407 34.00 -0.02 31.26
N PHE A 408 34.40 1.25 31.31
CA PHE A 408 35.82 1.65 31.29
C PHE A 408 36.43 1.80 32.68
N ARG A 409 35.61 1.87 33.72
CA ARG A 409 36.07 1.97 35.10
C ARG A 409 36.56 0.61 35.61
N THR A 410 37.57 0.63 36.48
CA THR A 410 38.12 -0.57 37.15
C THR A 410 37.47 -0.86 38.49
N SER A 411 36.90 0.15 39.16
CA SER A 411 36.11 0.02 40.40
C SER A 411 34.61 0.03 40.12
N MET A 412 33.85 -0.73 40.92
CA MET A 412 32.37 -0.76 40.85
C MET A 412 31.79 0.62 41.19
N TRP A 413 30.85 1.11 40.37
CA TRP A 413 30.16 2.38 40.63
C TRP A 413 28.82 2.16 41.35
N GLU A 414 28.85 2.18 42.68
CA GLU A 414 27.67 1.89 43.53
C GLU A 414 26.45 2.79 43.25
N GLN A 415 26.66 4.04 42.83
CA GLN A 415 25.59 5.00 42.54
C GLN A 415 25.08 4.95 41.08
N LEU A 416 25.62 4.08 40.22
CA LEU A 416 25.22 4.02 38.81
C LEU A 416 23.71 3.78 38.66
N ASP A 417 23.17 2.86 39.45
CA ASP A 417 21.75 2.51 39.44
C ASP A 417 20.86 3.70 39.81
N ASP A 418 21.31 4.56 40.74
CA ASP A 418 20.61 5.80 41.11
C ASP A 418 20.61 6.79 39.94
N TYR A 419 21.75 7.01 39.27
CA TYR A 419 21.82 7.90 38.09
C TYR A 419 20.94 7.39 36.95
N VAL A 420 20.96 6.08 36.66
CA VAL A 420 20.10 5.47 35.65
C VAL A 420 18.62 5.62 36.02
N TYR A 421 18.28 5.46 37.30
CA TYR A 421 16.93 5.69 37.81
C TYR A 421 16.48 7.15 37.62
N TYR A 422 17.32 8.13 37.97
CA TYR A 422 17.00 9.54 37.78
C TYR A 422 16.76 9.90 36.31
N VAL A 423 17.66 9.45 35.41
CA VAL A 423 17.53 9.70 33.97
C VAL A 423 16.25 9.07 33.40
N ARG A 424 15.94 7.83 33.77
CA ARG A 424 14.70 7.15 33.34
C ARG A 424 13.44 7.82 33.88
N THR A 425 13.48 8.29 35.13
CA THR A 425 12.34 8.95 35.77
C THR A 425 12.04 10.29 35.11
N ILE A 426 13.07 11.10 34.82
CA ILE A 426 12.92 12.35 34.06
C ILE A 426 12.36 12.07 32.67
N GLY A 427 12.84 11.01 32.01
CA GLY A 427 12.32 10.62 30.71
C GLY A 427 10.83 10.31 30.70
N ASN A 428 10.41 9.43 31.60
CA ASN A 428 9.01 9.06 31.75
C ASN A 428 8.13 10.26 32.15
N LEU A 429 8.66 11.19 32.97
CA LEU A 429 7.94 12.42 33.33
C LEU A 429 7.69 13.31 32.10
N ILE A 430 8.70 13.49 31.25
CA ILE A 430 8.56 14.30 30.03
C ILE A 430 7.56 13.65 29.07
N GLU A 431 7.63 12.33 28.87
CA GLU A 431 6.66 11.58 28.07
C GLU A 431 5.22 11.77 28.60
N PHE A 432 5.04 11.69 29.92
CA PHE A 432 3.73 11.90 30.55
C PHE A 432 3.20 13.33 30.31
N VAL A 433 4.06 14.35 30.42
CA VAL A 433 3.69 15.75 30.13
C VAL A 433 3.27 15.94 28.67
N PHE A 434 4.01 15.37 27.71
CA PHE A 434 3.60 15.36 26.30
C PHE A 434 2.30 14.58 26.08
N GLY A 435 2.09 13.48 26.81
CA GLY A 435 0.84 12.72 26.79
C GLY A 435 -0.37 13.56 27.22
N ILE A 436 -0.25 14.35 28.29
CA ILE A 436 -1.30 15.29 28.73
C ILE A 436 -1.51 16.39 27.69
N PHE A 437 -0.43 16.98 27.16
CA PHE A 437 -0.51 18.02 26.15
C PHE A 437 -1.27 17.53 24.90
N LEU A 438 -0.93 16.35 24.39
CA LEU A 438 -1.59 15.72 23.25
C LEU A 438 -3.05 15.37 23.53
N PHE A 439 -3.40 14.98 24.76
CA PHE A 439 -4.78 14.72 25.16
C PHE A 439 -5.63 15.99 25.18
N LEU A 440 -5.10 17.09 25.73
CA LEU A 440 -5.78 18.39 25.74
C LEU A 440 -5.93 18.93 24.31
N ASN A 441 -4.88 18.83 23.50
CA ASN A 441 -4.91 19.18 22.09
C ASN A 441 -5.97 18.33 21.34
N GLY A 442 -5.97 17.02 21.54
CA GLY A 442 -6.94 16.11 20.93
C GLY A 442 -8.39 16.37 21.34
N THR A 443 -8.61 16.65 22.62
CA THR A 443 -9.91 17.06 23.18
C THR A 443 -10.40 18.37 22.58
N TRP A 444 -9.50 19.36 22.45
CA TRP A 444 -9.81 20.62 21.79
C TRP A 444 -10.30 20.40 20.36
N ILE A 445 -9.58 19.59 19.58
CA ILE A 445 -9.96 19.32 18.19
C ILE A 445 -11.31 18.59 18.12
N LEU A 446 -11.59 17.66 19.05
CA LEU A 446 -12.85 16.92 19.11
C LEU A 446 -14.06 17.84 19.37
N ILE A 447 -13.90 18.83 20.25
CA ILE A 447 -14.98 19.75 20.65
C ILE A 447 -15.18 20.88 19.63
N PHE A 448 -14.09 21.48 19.15
CA PHE A 448 -14.15 22.77 18.43
C PHE A 448 -13.87 22.70 16.92
N GLU A 449 -13.15 21.69 16.40
CA GLU A 449 -12.79 21.65 14.98
C GLU A 449 -13.57 20.59 14.19
N SER A 450 -13.45 19.32 14.59
CA SER A 450 -14.09 18.22 13.89
C SER A 450 -14.31 17.04 14.83
N GLY A 451 -15.56 16.90 15.27
CA GLY A 451 -16.03 15.74 16.02
C GLY A 451 -15.97 14.46 15.17
N GLY A 452 -15.92 13.30 15.83
CA GLY A 452 -15.98 12.01 15.16
C GLY A 452 -15.91 10.87 16.15
N THR A 453 -16.67 9.79 15.90
CA THR A 453 -16.72 8.62 16.78
C THR A 453 -15.36 7.93 16.88
N ILE A 454 -14.67 7.74 15.74
CA ILE A 454 -13.33 7.15 15.68
C ILE A 454 -12.33 8.01 16.46
N ARG A 455 -12.45 9.34 16.37
CA ARG A 455 -11.59 10.28 17.10
C ARG A 455 -11.80 10.20 18.60
N ALA A 456 -13.05 10.20 19.05
CA ALA A 456 -13.40 10.06 20.47
C ALA A 456 -12.85 8.75 21.03
N LEU A 457 -13.02 7.63 20.30
CA LEU A 457 -12.47 6.33 20.68
C LEU A 457 -10.94 6.37 20.79
N MET A 458 -10.24 6.98 19.82
CA MET A 458 -8.78 7.13 19.88
C MET A 458 -8.33 7.96 21.09
N MET A 459 -9.07 9.02 21.45
CA MET A 459 -8.78 9.82 22.64
C MET A 459 -9.03 9.05 23.94
N CYS A 460 -10.04 8.18 23.99
CA CYS A 460 -10.26 7.28 25.14
C CYS A 460 -9.11 6.28 25.29
N ILE A 461 -8.64 5.68 24.18
CA ILE A 461 -7.48 4.78 24.18
C ILE A 461 -6.23 5.52 24.66
N HIS A 462 -5.99 6.73 24.15
CA HIS A 462 -4.87 7.57 24.58
C HIS A 462 -4.95 7.92 26.07
N ALA A 463 -6.12 8.32 26.57
CA ALA A 463 -6.31 8.60 27.99
C ALA A 463 -6.05 7.37 28.87
N TYR A 464 -6.44 6.19 28.43
CA TYR A 464 -6.21 4.96 29.17
C TYR A 464 -4.72 4.55 29.17
N PHE A 465 -4.11 4.37 28.00
CA PHE A 465 -2.74 3.85 27.94
C PHE A 465 -1.68 4.91 28.26
N ASN A 466 -1.79 6.11 27.71
CA ASN A 466 -0.74 7.13 27.80
C ASN A 466 -0.87 8.02 29.04
N ILE A 467 -2.02 8.08 29.69
CA ILE A 467 -2.20 8.87 30.92
C ILE A 467 -2.43 7.95 32.11
N TRP A 468 -3.53 7.19 32.11
CA TRP A 468 -3.95 6.42 33.27
C TRP A 468 -2.96 5.30 33.64
N CYS A 469 -2.62 4.43 32.70
CA CYS A 469 -1.67 3.35 32.94
C CYS A 469 -0.27 3.87 33.30
N GLN A 470 0.20 4.93 32.63
CA GLN A 470 1.49 5.55 32.93
C GLN A 470 1.52 6.17 34.34
N ALA A 471 0.46 6.88 34.74
CA ALA A 471 0.35 7.46 36.08
C ALA A 471 0.35 6.39 37.17
N ILE A 472 -0.41 5.30 36.98
CA ILE A 472 -0.42 4.16 37.91
C ILE A 472 0.95 3.49 37.98
N ALA A 473 1.60 3.26 36.85
CA ALA A 473 2.94 2.67 36.80
C ALA A 473 3.96 3.55 37.56
N GLY A 474 3.87 4.87 37.41
CA GLY A 474 4.67 5.83 38.18
C GLY A 474 4.45 5.68 39.69
N ILE A 475 3.20 5.69 40.13
CA ILE A 475 2.85 5.57 41.56
C ILE A 475 3.30 4.23 42.15
N ASN A 476 3.09 3.12 41.43
CA ASN A 476 3.50 1.79 41.87
C ASN A 476 5.03 1.68 42.00
N ASN A 477 5.77 2.23 41.04
CA ASN A 477 7.23 2.22 41.11
C ASN A 477 7.74 3.05 42.29
N SER A 478 7.19 4.24 42.51
CA SER A 478 7.57 5.09 43.64
C SER A 478 7.23 4.43 44.99
N THR A 479 6.07 3.79 45.13
CA THR A 479 5.66 3.14 46.38
C THR A 479 6.47 1.88 46.69
N VAL A 480 6.83 1.08 45.67
CA VAL A 480 7.70 -0.10 45.85
C VAL A 480 9.14 0.32 46.21
N CYS A 481 9.68 1.34 45.54
CA CYS A 481 11.00 1.88 45.88
C CYS A 481 11.03 2.48 47.29
N LEU A 482 10.00 3.25 47.67
CA LEU A 482 9.89 3.80 49.01
C LEU A 482 9.76 2.70 50.07
N ARG A 483 8.98 1.65 49.81
CA ARG A 483 8.86 0.50 50.72
C ARG A 483 10.19 -0.26 50.86
N LYS A 484 10.91 -0.49 49.77
CA LYS A 484 12.24 -1.12 49.81
C LYS A 484 13.25 -0.26 50.55
N TRP A 485 13.20 1.05 50.35
CA TRP A 485 14.07 2.00 51.04
C TRP A 485 13.79 2.05 52.55
N LEU A 486 12.52 2.15 52.96
CA LEU A 486 12.12 2.04 54.37
C LEU A 486 12.54 0.70 54.97
N TYR A 487 12.35 -0.41 54.24
CA TYR A 487 12.78 -1.74 54.68
C TYR A 487 14.31 -1.83 54.88
N LEU A 488 15.10 -1.25 53.98
CA LEU A 488 16.57 -1.18 54.07
C LEU A 488 17.05 -0.25 55.19
N GLN A 489 16.29 0.80 55.51
CA GLN A 489 16.56 1.67 56.65
C GLN A 489 16.36 0.89 57.96
N ASP A 490 15.23 0.19 58.07
CA ASP A 490 14.83 -0.46 59.30
C ASP A 490 15.52 -1.80 59.54
N ILE A 491 15.86 -2.54 58.47
CA ILE A 491 16.24 -3.95 58.53
C ILE A 491 17.41 -4.24 57.56
N CYS A 492 18.48 -4.84 58.07
CA CYS A 492 19.61 -5.28 57.27
C CYS A 492 19.20 -6.39 56.29
N PRO A 493 19.43 -6.25 54.97
CA PRO A 493 18.99 -7.23 53.97
C PRO A 493 19.77 -8.54 53.98
N LEU A 494 20.96 -8.58 54.59
CA LEU A 494 21.81 -9.78 54.65
C LEU A 494 21.50 -10.69 55.84
N CYS A 495 21.09 -10.10 56.97
CA CYS A 495 20.86 -10.85 58.22
C CYS A 495 19.46 -10.65 58.81
N HIS A 496 18.60 -9.87 58.14
CA HIS A 496 17.21 -9.56 58.53
C HIS A 496 17.04 -9.02 59.96
N LYS A 497 18.10 -8.45 60.55
CA LYS A 497 18.05 -7.78 61.86
C LYS A 497 17.71 -6.30 61.71
N THR A 498 16.98 -5.77 62.67
CA THR A 498 16.68 -4.33 62.75
C THR A 498 17.96 -3.54 62.97
N LEU A 499 18.15 -2.45 62.21
CA LEU A 499 19.36 -1.62 62.25
C LEU A 499 19.36 -0.59 63.40
N TYR A 500 18.24 -0.45 64.11
CA TYR A 500 18.11 0.40 65.29
C TYR A 500 17.94 -0.47 66.54
N ILE A 501 18.74 -0.19 67.57
CA ILE A 501 18.61 -0.70 68.95
C ILE A 501 17.87 0.35 69.77
#